data_AF-W7WCQ9-F1
#
_entry.id   AF-W7WCQ9-F1
#
_cell.length_a   1.000
_cell.length_b   1.000
_cell.length_c   1.000
_cell.angle_alpha   90.00
_cell.angle_beta   90.00
_cell.angle_gamma   90.00
#
_symmetry.space_group_name_H-M   'P 1'
#
loop_
_entity.id
_entity.type
_entity.pdbx_description
1 polymer ?
#
loop_
_entity_poly.entity_id
_entity_poly.type
_entity_poly.pdbx_seq_one_letter_code
_entity_poly.pdbx_strand_id
1 'polypeptide(L)'
;MVKALVHAPKNGFFYVLDRSNGKLISAEKIAKVTWASGIDMKTGRPIEIPGARYEGAPALIYPSPFGAHSWHAMSYSPRTGLAYLPKVELPALFNDGSIKKDWKSPNLNFDPAVDIGLGGDIPKGTGVSSLLAWDPIKQKKVWEVQADGFWNPGTMVTAGDLVFQGRANGNLYAYDAKTGKALWHMFLGSGISAPPITYSVDGKQYVSILVGFGGAGVSLAGGSAVANYGWAYRAQTRRLFTFALDGKATMPMFEPPFFPKPIAPAEFKVDETKVEQGRALFVSNCVWCHGSGAVSGGAAPDLRASPIPLNLDSLKAVVKEGRLRPRGMPDFPEFTDDQLELLQHFIRSQAAKGAQEANAQPATDKAGAKSTSKVKKSS
;
A
#
# COMPACT_ATOMS: atom_id res chain seq x y z
N MET A 1 -1.99 -38.40 6.96
CA MET A 1 -1.47 -37.02 6.79
C MET A 1 -2.04 -36.43 5.51
N VAL A 2 -2.56 -35.21 5.53
CA VAL A 2 -3.02 -34.53 4.31
C VAL A 2 -1.88 -33.73 3.71
N LYS A 3 -1.65 -33.88 2.41
CA LYS A 3 -0.69 -33.08 1.64
C LYS A 3 -1.35 -31.73 1.32
N ALA A 4 -1.26 -30.77 2.23
CA ALA A 4 -1.99 -29.51 2.09
C ALA A 4 -1.29 -28.49 1.16
N LEU A 5 -2.09 -27.61 0.57
CA LEU A 5 -1.76 -26.28 0.08
C LEU A 5 -2.51 -25.27 0.97
N VAL A 6 -1.83 -24.21 1.40
CA VAL A 6 -2.45 -23.13 2.17
C VAL A 6 -2.39 -21.81 1.40
N HIS A 7 -3.44 -21.00 1.49
CA HIS A 7 -3.51 -19.74 0.76
C HIS A 7 -4.40 -18.73 1.47
N ALA A 8 -3.91 -17.49 1.64
CA ALA A 8 -4.66 -16.37 2.17
C ALA A 8 -4.82 -15.29 1.08
N PRO A 9 -5.79 -15.40 0.16
CA PRO A 9 -5.97 -14.41 -0.90
C PRO A 9 -6.57 -13.08 -0.40
N LYS A 10 -6.69 -12.12 -1.34
CA LYS A 10 -7.28 -10.79 -1.09
C LYS A 10 -8.65 -10.82 -0.44
N ASN A 11 -9.45 -11.87 -0.66
CA ASN A 11 -10.86 -11.93 -0.26
C ASN A 11 -11.10 -12.08 1.26
N GLY A 12 -10.03 -12.31 2.05
CA GLY A 12 -10.09 -12.34 3.51
C GLY A 12 -10.36 -13.69 4.14
N PHE A 13 -10.36 -14.78 3.38
CA PHE A 13 -10.41 -16.16 3.90
C PHE A 13 -9.03 -16.83 3.83
N PHE A 14 -8.73 -17.72 4.77
CA PHE A 14 -7.55 -18.60 4.76
C PHE A 14 -7.96 -20.00 4.36
N TYR A 15 -7.56 -20.44 3.18
CA TYR A 15 -7.90 -21.73 2.61
C TYR A 15 -6.84 -22.77 2.93
N VAL A 16 -7.29 -23.97 3.28
CA VAL A 16 -6.50 -25.19 3.28
C VAL A 16 -7.12 -26.15 2.27
N LEU A 17 -6.34 -26.57 1.28
CA LEU A 17 -6.75 -27.48 0.22
C LEU A 17 -5.88 -28.74 0.24
N ASP A 18 -6.42 -29.89 -0.14
CA ASP A 18 -5.59 -31.04 -0.48
C ASP A 18 -4.94 -30.78 -1.84
N ARG A 19 -3.61 -30.63 -1.86
CA ARG A 19 -2.89 -30.27 -3.09
C ARG A 19 -2.84 -31.40 -4.11
N SER A 20 -3.21 -32.63 -3.73
CA SER A 20 -3.21 -33.78 -4.64
C SER A 20 -4.44 -33.83 -5.55
N ASN A 21 -5.55 -33.18 -5.15
CA ASN A 21 -6.82 -33.27 -5.87
C ASN A 21 -7.65 -31.97 -5.85
N GLY A 22 -7.18 -30.92 -5.18
CA GLY A 22 -7.86 -29.62 -5.10
C GLY A 22 -9.04 -29.56 -4.12
N LYS A 23 -9.31 -30.63 -3.36
CA LYS A 23 -10.43 -30.67 -2.42
C LYS A 23 -10.25 -29.63 -1.32
N LEU A 24 -11.30 -28.84 -1.06
CA LEU A 24 -11.36 -27.93 0.08
C LEU A 24 -11.39 -28.69 1.40
N ILE A 25 -10.51 -28.32 2.34
CA ILE A 25 -10.41 -28.90 3.69
C ILE A 25 -11.02 -27.94 4.70
N SER A 26 -10.65 -26.66 4.66
CA SER A 26 -11.19 -25.62 5.54
C SER A 26 -10.98 -24.22 4.96
N ALA A 27 -11.85 -23.29 5.33
CA ALA A 27 -11.73 -21.87 4.96
C ALA A 27 -12.38 -20.97 6.02
N GLU A 28 -11.59 -20.14 6.69
CA GLU A 28 -12.08 -19.21 7.72
C GLU A 28 -11.56 -17.79 7.50
N LYS A 29 -12.27 -16.80 8.04
CA LYS A 29 -11.92 -15.38 7.88
C LYS A 29 -10.65 -15.04 8.68
N ILE A 30 -9.70 -14.36 8.04
CA ILE A 30 -8.50 -13.81 8.69
C ILE A 30 -8.60 -12.32 9.03
N ALA A 31 -9.57 -11.63 8.44
CA ALA A 31 -9.78 -10.21 8.55
C ALA A 31 -11.28 -9.90 8.54
N LYS A 32 -11.63 -8.61 8.70
CA LYS A 32 -12.99 -8.15 8.39
C LYS A 32 -13.37 -8.48 6.94
N VAL A 33 -14.50 -9.17 6.75
CA VAL A 33 -15.05 -9.56 5.44
C VAL A 33 -16.54 -9.24 5.43
N THR A 34 -16.96 -8.37 4.50
CA THR A 34 -18.36 -7.93 4.35
C THR A 34 -19.00 -8.36 3.03
N TRP A 35 -18.25 -8.94 2.09
CA TRP A 35 -18.80 -9.45 0.83
C TRP A 35 -19.38 -10.87 0.94
N ALA A 36 -18.90 -11.68 1.90
CA ALA A 36 -19.38 -13.05 2.14
C ALA A 36 -19.45 -13.37 3.63
N SER A 37 -20.48 -14.14 4.03
CA SER A 37 -20.69 -14.58 5.40
C SER A 37 -19.77 -15.75 5.77
N GLY A 38 -19.47 -16.63 4.81
CA GLY A 38 -18.61 -17.80 4.96
C GLY A 38 -18.34 -18.51 3.64
N ILE A 39 -17.70 -19.68 3.70
CA ILE A 39 -17.57 -20.62 2.57
C ILE A 39 -18.43 -21.85 2.86
N ASP A 40 -19.31 -22.21 1.95
CA ASP A 40 -20.07 -23.46 2.04
C ASP A 40 -19.12 -24.64 1.82
N MET A 41 -18.86 -25.41 2.88
CA MET A 41 -17.92 -26.54 2.85
C MET A 41 -18.38 -27.73 2.00
N LYS A 42 -19.66 -27.80 1.61
CA LYS A 42 -20.16 -28.84 0.70
C LYS A 42 -19.82 -28.51 -0.75
N THR A 43 -19.95 -27.25 -1.14
CA THR A 43 -19.79 -26.79 -2.52
C THR A 43 -18.44 -26.11 -2.79
N GLY A 44 -17.76 -25.67 -1.75
CA GLY A 44 -16.56 -24.82 -1.82
C GLY A 44 -16.85 -23.37 -2.24
N ARG A 45 -18.12 -22.97 -2.34
CA ARG A 45 -18.52 -21.65 -2.85
C ARG A 45 -18.68 -20.64 -1.70
N PRO A 46 -18.31 -19.37 -1.90
CA PRO A 46 -18.64 -18.31 -0.95
C PRO A 46 -20.15 -18.12 -0.82
N ILE A 47 -20.60 -17.84 0.40
CA ILE A 47 -21.97 -17.43 0.70
C ILE A 47 -22.00 -15.91 0.67
N GLU A 48 -22.31 -15.34 -0.49
CA GLU A 48 -22.32 -13.89 -0.71
C GLU A 48 -23.39 -13.19 0.14
N ILE A 49 -23.04 -12.02 0.67
CA ILE A 49 -23.96 -11.17 1.43
C ILE A 49 -24.76 -10.32 0.43
N PRO A 50 -26.10 -10.16 0.58
CA PRO A 50 -26.88 -9.30 -0.29
C PRO A 50 -26.29 -7.88 -0.38
N GLY A 51 -26.17 -7.33 -1.60
CA GLY A 51 -25.54 -6.04 -1.85
C GLY A 51 -24.01 -6.08 -1.99
N ALA A 52 -23.36 -7.24 -1.83
CA ALA A 52 -21.92 -7.40 -2.04
C ALA A 52 -21.49 -7.19 -3.49
N ARG A 53 -22.43 -7.21 -4.45
CA ARG A 53 -22.20 -6.85 -5.85
C ARG A 53 -22.78 -5.49 -6.19
N TYR A 54 -22.99 -4.63 -5.17
CA TYR A 54 -23.35 -3.21 -5.34
C TYR A 54 -24.54 -3.00 -6.28
N GLU A 55 -25.50 -3.93 -6.25
CA GLU A 55 -26.64 -3.92 -7.16
C GLU A 55 -27.55 -2.70 -6.89
N GLY A 56 -27.49 -1.71 -7.79
CA GLY A 56 -28.37 -0.54 -7.75
C GLY A 56 -27.99 0.55 -6.73
N ALA A 57 -26.92 0.36 -5.94
CA ALA A 57 -26.39 1.39 -5.05
C ALA A 57 -24.90 1.16 -4.70
N PRO A 58 -24.13 2.24 -4.44
CA PRO A 58 -22.75 2.12 -3.96
C PRO A 58 -22.64 1.29 -2.66
N ALA A 59 -21.61 0.45 -2.56
CA ALA A 59 -21.36 -0.38 -1.38
C ALA A 59 -19.94 -0.21 -0.83
N LEU A 60 -19.81 -0.06 0.49
CA LEU A 60 -18.52 -0.06 1.17
C LEU A 60 -18.13 -1.49 1.57
N ILE A 61 -17.13 -2.06 0.91
CA ILE A 61 -16.80 -3.49 1.01
C ILE A 61 -15.42 -3.70 1.64
N TYR A 62 -15.35 -4.69 2.53
CA TYR A 62 -14.12 -5.30 3.01
C TYR A 62 -13.98 -6.74 2.48
N PRO A 63 -12.77 -7.15 2.08
CA PRO A 63 -11.58 -6.30 1.88
C PRO A 63 -11.67 -5.46 0.60
N SER A 64 -10.90 -4.38 0.52
CA SER A 64 -10.73 -3.56 -0.70
C SER A 64 -9.97 -4.31 -1.82
N PRO A 65 -9.81 -3.71 -3.03
CA PRO A 65 -8.93 -4.25 -4.08
C PRO A 65 -7.47 -4.46 -3.66
N PHE A 66 -7.02 -3.83 -2.55
CA PHE A 66 -5.71 -4.05 -1.95
C PHE A 66 -5.63 -5.38 -1.19
N GLY A 67 -6.78 -5.93 -0.80
CA GLY A 67 -6.97 -7.24 -0.19
C GLY A 67 -6.76 -7.26 1.32
N ALA A 68 -7.24 -8.32 1.97
CA ALA A 68 -6.87 -8.63 3.36
C ALA A 68 -5.43 -9.15 3.46
N HIS A 69 -4.93 -9.73 2.38
CA HIS A 69 -3.55 -10.10 2.15
C HIS A 69 -3.27 -9.95 0.65
N SER A 70 -2.10 -9.43 0.30
CA SER A 70 -1.74 -9.09 -1.08
C SER A 70 -0.57 -9.95 -1.54
N TRP A 71 0.31 -9.41 -2.40
CA TRP A 71 1.50 -10.10 -2.89
C TRP A 71 2.61 -10.28 -1.84
N HIS A 72 2.55 -9.53 -0.73
CA HIS A 72 3.55 -9.56 0.32
C HIS A 72 3.67 -10.97 0.90
N ALA A 73 4.83 -11.62 0.77
CA ALA A 73 4.98 -13.03 1.12
C ALA A 73 4.52 -13.34 2.56
N MET A 74 3.74 -14.41 2.72
CA MET A 74 3.58 -15.09 4.01
C MET A 74 4.67 -16.15 4.18
N SER A 75 4.91 -16.57 5.42
CA SER A 75 5.85 -17.65 5.73
C SER A 75 5.22 -18.66 6.68
N TYR A 76 5.72 -19.89 6.71
CA TYR A 76 5.20 -20.99 7.52
C TYR A 76 6.32 -21.67 8.29
N SER A 77 6.11 -21.95 9.57
CA SER A 77 7.06 -22.74 10.37
C SER A 77 6.48 -24.12 10.68
N PRO A 78 7.11 -25.22 10.22
CA PRO A 78 6.69 -26.57 10.59
C PRO A 78 6.92 -26.87 12.09
N ARG A 79 7.74 -26.07 12.79
CA ARG A 79 8.01 -26.25 14.23
C ARG A 79 6.88 -25.71 15.10
N THR A 80 6.35 -24.54 14.74
CA THR A 80 5.21 -23.93 15.47
C THR A 80 3.88 -24.35 14.88
N GLY A 81 3.86 -24.81 13.63
CA GLY A 81 2.65 -25.10 12.87
C GLY A 81 1.91 -23.86 12.39
N LEU A 82 2.50 -22.67 12.47
CA LEU A 82 1.83 -21.39 12.20
C LEU A 82 2.23 -20.79 10.87
N ALA A 83 1.28 -20.11 10.23
CA ALA A 83 1.49 -19.21 9.10
C ALA A 83 1.56 -17.75 9.58
N TYR A 84 2.55 -17.00 9.11
CA TYR A 84 2.80 -15.60 9.48
C TYR A 84 2.57 -14.72 8.26
N LEU A 85 1.57 -13.84 8.31
CA LEU A 85 1.18 -13.03 7.16
C LEU A 85 0.90 -11.56 7.53
N PRO A 86 1.24 -10.60 6.67
CA PRO A 86 0.71 -9.25 6.74
C PRO A 86 -0.78 -9.26 6.42
N LYS A 87 -1.61 -8.99 7.43
CA LYS A 87 -3.06 -8.78 7.33
C LYS A 87 -3.33 -7.29 7.13
N VAL A 88 -4.29 -6.96 6.28
CA VAL A 88 -4.74 -5.60 5.97
C VAL A 88 -6.24 -5.50 6.22
N GLU A 89 -6.70 -4.41 6.81
CA GLU A 89 -8.12 -4.05 6.90
C GLU A 89 -8.29 -2.65 6.32
N LEU A 90 -8.70 -2.60 5.06
CA LEU A 90 -8.94 -1.37 4.31
C LEU A 90 -10.22 -1.58 3.49
N PRO A 91 -11.25 -0.73 3.63
CA PRO A 91 -12.43 -0.78 2.78
C PRO A 91 -12.19 -0.12 1.43
N ALA A 92 -13.03 -0.44 0.45
CA ALA A 92 -13.21 0.40 -0.73
C ALA A 92 -14.70 0.60 -0.98
N LEU A 93 -15.04 1.77 -1.52
CA LEU A 93 -16.34 1.99 -2.12
C LEU A 93 -16.36 1.25 -3.45
N PHE A 94 -17.45 0.59 -3.79
CA PHE A 94 -17.70 0.05 -5.13
C PHE A 94 -18.99 0.66 -5.65
N ASN A 95 -18.94 1.23 -6.86
CA ASN A 95 -20.10 1.84 -7.52
C ASN A 95 -19.99 1.67 -9.04
N ASP A 96 -20.95 0.99 -9.65
CA ASP A 96 -21.04 0.78 -11.10
C ASP A 96 -22.15 1.62 -11.77
N GLY A 97 -22.84 2.49 -11.02
CA GLY A 97 -24.00 3.25 -11.52
C GLY A 97 -23.69 4.23 -12.66
N SER A 98 -22.42 4.61 -12.84
CA SER A 98 -21.95 5.48 -13.94
C SER A 98 -21.41 4.70 -15.14
N ILE A 99 -21.38 3.37 -15.08
CA ILE A 99 -20.76 2.51 -16.09
C ILE A 99 -21.76 2.16 -17.17
N LYS A 100 -21.41 2.42 -18.43
CA LYS A 100 -22.27 2.12 -19.57
C LYS A 100 -22.27 0.61 -19.86
N LYS A 101 -23.43 0.06 -20.24
CA LYS A 101 -23.58 -1.39 -20.53
C LYS A 101 -22.75 -1.88 -21.73
N ASP A 102 -22.45 -0.98 -22.66
CA ASP A 102 -21.61 -1.23 -23.85
C ASP A 102 -20.13 -0.93 -23.61
N TRP A 103 -19.75 -0.66 -22.36
CA TRP A 103 -18.39 -0.31 -21.99
C TRP A 103 -17.40 -1.40 -22.41
N LYS A 104 -16.27 -0.94 -22.95
CA LYS A 104 -15.09 -1.74 -23.26
C LYS A 104 -13.87 -0.93 -22.87
N SER A 105 -12.97 -1.55 -22.12
CA SER A 105 -11.68 -0.95 -21.81
C SER A 105 -10.97 -0.56 -23.12
N PRO A 106 -10.55 0.71 -23.28
CA PRO A 106 -9.64 1.07 -24.35
C PRO A 106 -8.28 0.40 -24.11
N ASN A 107 -7.60 0.02 -25.20
CA ASN A 107 -6.36 -0.78 -25.17
C ASN A 107 -5.37 -0.32 -24.08
N LEU A 108 -5.02 -1.23 -23.17
CA LEU A 108 -3.98 -1.08 -22.13
C LEU A 108 -4.21 -0.01 -21.06
N ASN A 109 -5.40 0.60 -20.96
CA ASN A 109 -5.73 1.52 -19.87
C ASN A 109 -6.40 0.80 -18.69
N PHE A 110 -6.02 1.17 -17.46
CA PHE A 110 -6.69 0.69 -16.25
C PHE A 110 -8.04 1.38 -16.11
N ASP A 111 -9.09 0.68 -16.53
CA ASP A 111 -10.46 1.07 -16.29
C ASP A 111 -11.20 -0.19 -15.82
N PRO A 112 -11.42 -0.35 -14.51
CA PRO A 112 -12.01 -1.55 -13.95
C PRO A 112 -13.53 -1.63 -14.16
N ALA A 113 -14.14 -0.66 -14.86
CA ALA A 113 -15.59 -0.55 -15.03
C ALA A 113 -16.35 -0.56 -13.70
N VAL A 114 -15.75 0.06 -12.67
CA VAL A 114 -16.34 0.27 -11.35
C VAL A 114 -15.56 1.38 -10.65
N ASP A 115 -16.25 2.34 -10.04
CA ASP A 115 -15.59 3.32 -9.18
C ASP A 115 -15.19 2.65 -7.87
N ILE A 116 -13.89 2.66 -7.59
CA ILE A 116 -13.28 2.10 -6.37
C ILE A 116 -12.92 3.15 -5.31
N GLY A 117 -13.39 4.40 -5.48
CA GLY A 117 -13.25 5.47 -4.49
C GLY A 117 -11.88 6.15 -4.45
N LEU A 118 -11.14 6.18 -5.56
CA LEU A 118 -9.78 6.76 -5.63
C LEU A 118 -9.74 8.24 -6.11
N GLY A 119 -10.91 8.84 -6.32
CA GLY A 119 -11.01 10.23 -6.78
C GLY A 119 -10.64 11.29 -5.74
N GLY A 120 -10.84 10.98 -4.46
CA GLY A 120 -10.46 11.82 -3.33
C GLY A 120 -9.21 11.31 -2.64
N ASP A 121 -8.73 12.07 -1.65
CA ASP A 121 -7.65 11.59 -0.79
C ASP A 121 -8.07 10.35 0.02
N ILE A 122 -7.11 9.48 0.34
CA ILE A 122 -7.25 8.45 1.36
C ILE A 122 -6.65 9.02 2.65
N PRO A 123 -7.45 9.47 3.63
CA PRO A 123 -6.96 10.23 4.78
C PRO A 123 -6.00 9.42 5.67
N LYS A 124 -5.15 10.13 6.42
CA LYS A 124 -4.30 9.52 7.46
C LYS A 124 -5.14 8.68 8.43
N GLY A 125 -4.64 7.50 8.79
CA GLY A 125 -5.34 6.58 9.70
C GLY A 125 -6.44 5.75 9.03
N THR A 126 -6.69 5.93 7.73
CA THR A 126 -7.59 5.06 6.97
C THR A 126 -6.90 3.72 6.71
N GLY A 127 -7.56 2.66 7.17
CA GLY A 127 -7.05 1.30 7.10
C GLY A 127 -5.97 0.99 8.13
N VAL A 128 -5.93 -0.27 8.56
CA VAL A 128 -4.93 -0.79 9.50
C VAL A 128 -4.29 -2.05 8.93
N SER A 129 -3.13 -2.40 9.43
CA SER A 129 -2.53 -3.71 9.15
C SER A 129 -1.88 -4.30 10.37
N SER A 130 -1.62 -5.60 10.32
CA SER A 130 -1.00 -6.34 11.40
C SER A 130 -0.16 -7.49 10.86
N LEU A 131 0.80 -7.94 11.67
CA LEU A 131 1.42 -9.25 11.51
C LEU A 131 0.54 -10.27 12.23
N LEU A 132 -0.12 -11.13 11.47
CA LEU A 132 -0.99 -12.19 11.98
C LEU A 132 -0.23 -13.51 12.01
N ALA A 133 -0.24 -14.20 13.15
CA ALA A 133 0.07 -15.61 13.23
C ALA A 133 -1.22 -16.44 13.26
N TRP A 134 -1.40 -17.25 12.22
CA TRP A 134 -2.56 -18.07 11.98
C TRP A 134 -2.22 -19.55 12.17
N ASP A 135 -3.05 -20.28 12.90
CA ASP A 135 -3.01 -21.74 12.94
C ASP A 135 -3.87 -22.28 11.79
N PRO A 136 -3.28 -22.84 10.72
CA PRO A 136 -4.03 -23.32 9.55
C PRO A 136 -4.84 -24.58 9.85
N ILE A 137 -4.52 -25.33 10.92
CA ILE A 137 -5.24 -26.55 11.30
C ILE A 137 -6.47 -26.17 12.11
N LYS A 138 -6.30 -25.31 13.11
CA LYS A 138 -7.39 -24.84 13.98
C LYS A 138 -8.19 -23.69 13.36
N GLN A 139 -7.72 -23.15 12.23
CA GLN A 139 -8.32 -22.02 11.52
C GLN A 139 -8.59 -20.84 12.47
N LYS A 140 -7.57 -20.45 13.24
CA LYS A 140 -7.69 -19.36 14.20
C LYS A 140 -6.42 -18.55 14.36
N LYS A 141 -6.60 -17.30 14.76
CA LYS A 141 -5.53 -16.43 15.24
C LYS A 141 -4.90 -17.03 16.50
N VAL A 142 -3.57 -17.10 16.52
CA VAL A 142 -2.78 -17.40 17.73
C VAL A 142 -2.32 -16.12 18.40
N TRP A 143 -1.74 -15.20 17.62
CA TRP A 143 -1.37 -13.87 18.07
C TRP A 143 -1.38 -12.89 16.89
N GLU A 144 -1.38 -11.60 17.20
CA GLU A 144 -1.42 -10.53 16.20
C GLU A 144 -0.71 -9.28 16.72
N VAL A 145 0.15 -8.68 15.89
CA VAL A 145 0.92 -7.47 16.23
C VAL A 145 0.50 -6.35 15.28
N GLN A 146 -0.07 -5.27 15.82
CA GLN A 146 -0.48 -4.10 15.02
C GLN A 146 0.73 -3.46 14.33
N ALA A 147 0.47 -2.86 13.17
CA ALA A 147 1.46 -2.23 12.32
C ALA A 147 1.00 -0.84 11.91
N ASP A 148 1.95 0.07 11.73
CA ASP A 148 1.66 1.39 11.18
C ASP A 148 1.18 1.27 9.73
N GLY A 149 0.14 2.02 9.39
CA GLY A 149 -0.45 2.05 8.05
C GLY A 149 -1.02 0.69 7.63
N PHE A 150 -1.34 0.56 6.35
CA PHE A 150 -2.02 -0.63 5.83
C PHE A 150 -1.14 -1.49 4.88
N TRP A 151 0.05 -1.01 4.48
CA TRP A 151 0.84 -1.62 3.39
C TRP A 151 2.21 -2.15 3.86
N ASN A 152 2.19 -3.10 4.80
CA ASN A 152 3.41 -3.71 5.36
C ASN A 152 3.89 -4.95 4.57
N PRO A 153 5.22 -5.18 4.49
CA PRO A 153 5.83 -6.18 3.63
C PRO A 153 5.69 -7.60 4.14
N GLY A 154 6.17 -8.54 3.32
CA GLY A 154 6.15 -9.96 3.63
C GLY A 154 7.06 -10.38 4.77
N THR A 155 6.90 -11.62 5.20
CA THR A 155 7.57 -12.21 6.36
C THR A 155 8.57 -13.29 5.95
N MET A 156 9.49 -13.58 6.85
CA MET A 156 10.35 -14.77 6.82
C MET A 156 10.38 -15.38 8.21
N VAL A 157 10.27 -16.70 8.33
CA VAL A 157 10.42 -17.42 9.61
C VAL A 157 11.58 -18.41 9.55
N THR A 158 12.28 -18.58 10.67
CA THR A 158 13.44 -19.47 10.78
C THR A 158 13.23 -20.56 11.84
N ALA A 159 14.08 -21.60 11.82
CA ALA A 159 14.06 -22.67 12.81
C ALA A 159 14.50 -22.23 14.23
N GLY A 160 15.08 -21.03 14.36
CA GLY A 160 15.38 -20.39 15.65
C GLY A 160 14.17 -19.74 16.32
N ASP A 161 12.94 -20.06 15.88
CA ASP A 161 11.69 -19.49 16.38
C ASP A 161 11.64 -17.95 16.26
N LEU A 162 12.18 -17.40 15.16
CA LEU A 162 12.14 -15.97 14.83
C LEU A 162 11.36 -15.70 13.55
N VAL A 163 10.47 -14.70 13.58
CA VAL A 163 9.78 -14.12 12.42
C VAL A 163 10.35 -12.75 12.13
N PHE A 164 10.88 -12.55 10.93
CA PHE A 164 11.37 -11.27 10.45
C PHE A 164 10.33 -10.60 9.56
N GLN A 165 10.15 -9.29 9.73
CA GLN A 165 9.28 -8.48 8.87
C GLN A 165 9.80 -7.05 8.81
N GLY A 166 9.93 -6.51 7.59
CA GLY A 166 10.06 -5.06 7.41
C GLY A 166 8.76 -4.33 7.79
N ARG A 167 8.78 -3.01 7.83
CA ARG A 167 7.59 -2.18 8.06
C ARG A 167 7.54 -1.00 7.11
N ALA A 168 6.34 -0.47 6.89
CA ALA A 168 6.12 0.75 6.11
C ALA A 168 6.84 1.96 6.73
N ASN A 169 7.03 1.97 8.06
CA ASN A 169 7.80 3.00 8.78
C ASN A 169 9.33 2.87 8.62
N GLY A 170 9.80 1.86 7.88
CA GLY A 170 11.22 1.64 7.57
C GLY A 170 12.02 0.84 8.58
N ASN A 171 11.39 0.26 9.59
CA ASN A 171 12.05 -0.67 10.51
C ASN A 171 11.99 -2.12 9.99
N LEU A 172 13.08 -2.86 10.15
CA LEU A 172 13.08 -4.32 10.14
C LEU A 172 12.95 -4.81 11.58
N TYR A 173 12.00 -5.71 11.84
CA TYR A 173 11.79 -6.34 13.13
C TYR A 173 12.12 -7.83 13.08
N ALA A 174 12.55 -8.37 14.23
CA ALA A 174 12.52 -9.79 14.56
C ALA A 174 11.60 -10.02 15.75
N TYR A 175 10.64 -10.92 15.58
CA TYR A 175 9.64 -11.30 16.57
C TYR A 175 9.85 -12.74 17.03
N ASP A 176 9.54 -13.02 18.29
CA ASP A 176 9.35 -14.38 18.78
C ASP A 176 8.19 -15.05 18.03
N ALA A 177 8.44 -16.19 17.39
CA ALA A 177 7.50 -16.85 16.49
C ALA A 177 6.26 -17.43 17.20
N LYS A 178 6.31 -17.64 18.51
CA LYS A 178 5.23 -18.25 19.31
C LYS A 178 4.32 -17.20 19.96
N THR A 179 4.86 -16.03 20.25
CA THR A 179 4.18 -14.99 21.04
C THR A 179 3.97 -13.67 20.29
N GLY A 180 4.71 -13.43 19.21
CA GLY A 180 4.70 -12.14 18.50
C GLY A 180 5.45 -11.03 19.23
N LYS A 181 6.16 -11.32 20.33
CA LYS A 181 6.96 -10.32 21.06
C LYS A 181 8.10 -9.82 20.19
N ALA A 182 8.24 -8.51 20.01
CA ALA A 182 9.40 -7.92 19.36
C ALA A 182 10.66 -8.17 20.20
N LEU A 183 11.68 -8.77 19.60
CA LEU A 183 12.96 -9.08 20.25
C LEU A 183 14.06 -8.13 19.79
N TRP A 184 13.96 -7.64 18.56
CA TRP A 184 14.93 -6.75 17.94
C TRP A 184 14.27 -5.93 16.84
N HIS A 185 14.77 -4.71 16.61
CA HIS A 185 14.43 -3.93 15.43
C HIS A 185 15.55 -2.96 15.04
N MET A 186 15.54 -2.52 13.79
CA MET A 186 16.45 -1.51 13.27
C MET A 186 15.81 -0.70 12.14
N PHE A 187 15.96 0.62 12.18
CA PHE A 187 15.53 1.52 11.11
C PHE A 187 16.51 1.51 9.94
N LEU A 188 16.00 1.35 8.72
CA LEU A 188 16.78 1.13 7.50
C LEU A 188 16.67 2.25 6.45
N GLY A 189 16.14 3.43 6.85
CA GLY A 189 16.20 4.65 6.05
C GLY A 189 15.01 4.91 5.12
N SER A 190 14.16 3.91 4.87
CA SER A 190 12.96 4.06 4.02
C SER A 190 11.97 2.93 4.29
N GLY A 191 10.70 3.13 3.91
CA GLY A 191 9.68 2.09 3.95
C GLY A 191 10.08 0.84 3.16
N ILE A 192 9.58 -0.31 3.60
CA ILE A 192 10.00 -1.62 3.09
C ILE A 192 8.80 -2.32 2.47
N SER A 193 8.98 -2.86 1.26
CA SER A 193 7.96 -3.66 0.56
C SER A 193 8.37 -5.12 0.34
N ALA A 194 9.67 -5.42 0.33
CA ALA A 194 10.17 -6.78 0.10
C ALA A 194 10.16 -7.64 1.38
N PRO A 195 9.94 -8.96 1.28
CA PRO A 195 10.21 -9.87 2.39
C PRO A 195 11.74 -10.01 2.62
N PRO A 196 12.16 -10.31 3.86
CA PRO A 196 13.54 -10.72 4.15
C PRO A 196 13.85 -12.12 3.57
N ILE A 197 15.13 -12.41 3.39
CA ILE A 197 15.66 -13.76 3.13
C ILE A 197 16.80 -14.08 4.09
N THR A 198 17.13 -15.37 4.25
CA THR A 198 18.29 -15.82 5.03
C THR A 198 19.06 -16.90 4.29
N TYR A 199 20.37 -16.94 4.48
CA TYR A 199 21.29 -17.89 3.87
C TYR A 199 22.55 -18.01 4.75
N SER A 200 23.45 -18.94 4.41
CA SER A 200 24.75 -19.06 5.05
C SER A 200 25.88 -18.96 4.04
N VAL A 201 27.01 -18.41 4.49
CA VAL A 201 28.30 -18.39 3.78
C VAL A 201 29.37 -18.77 4.79
N ASP A 202 30.18 -19.79 4.48
CA ASP A 202 31.27 -20.28 5.35
C ASP A 202 30.85 -20.53 6.81
N GLY A 203 29.68 -21.14 6.99
CA GLY A 203 29.13 -21.46 8.32
C GLY A 203 28.52 -20.28 9.07
N LYS A 204 28.56 -19.05 8.54
CA LYS A 204 27.93 -17.86 9.12
C LYS A 204 26.57 -17.60 8.49
N GLN A 205 25.54 -17.41 9.31
CA GLN A 205 24.20 -17.06 8.85
C GLN A 205 24.06 -15.55 8.59
N TYR A 206 23.36 -15.22 7.51
CA TYR A 206 23.03 -13.87 7.10
C TYR A 206 21.52 -13.70 6.92
N VAL A 207 21.00 -12.52 7.20
CA VAL A 207 19.63 -12.09 6.90
C VAL A 207 19.72 -10.89 5.98
N SER A 208 19.08 -10.92 4.82
CA SER A 208 19.12 -9.82 3.85
C SER A 208 17.73 -9.32 3.49
N ILE A 209 17.62 -8.02 3.21
CA ILE A 209 16.36 -7.39 2.83
C ILE A 209 16.58 -6.22 1.86
N LEU A 210 15.73 -6.14 0.84
CA LEU A 210 15.67 -5.00 -0.07
C LEU A 210 14.77 -3.91 0.52
N VAL A 211 15.35 -2.74 0.76
CA VAL A 211 14.68 -1.57 1.31
C VAL A 211 14.33 -0.61 0.17
N GLY A 212 13.05 -0.30 0.07
CA GLY A 212 12.47 0.51 -0.97
C GLY A 212 10.95 0.38 -0.92
N PHE A 213 10.28 1.50 -0.71
CA PHE A 213 8.83 1.53 -0.57
C PHE A 213 8.17 1.56 -1.95
N GLY A 214 7.18 0.68 -2.16
CA GLY A 214 6.54 0.54 -3.45
C GLY A 214 5.38 -0.45 -3.49
N GLY A 215 5.02 -0.84 -4.71
CA GLY A 215 3.84 -1.67 -5.00
C GLY A 215 2.54 -0.85 -5.06
N ALA A 216 1.43 -1.53 -5.34
CA ALA A 216 0.15 -0.88 -5.63
C ALA A 216 -0.39 0.00 -4.50
N GLY A 217 -0.10 -0.30 -3.23
CA GLY A 217 -0.47 0.57 -2.12
C GLY A 217 0.20 1.95 -2.19
N VAL A 218 1.44 2.01 -2.70
CA VAL A 218 2.21 3.25 -2.84
C VAL A 218 1.86 3.97 -4.14
N SER A 219 1.68 3.23 -5.24
CA SER A 219 1.46 3.81 -6.55
C SER A 219 -0.01 4.18 -6.79
N LEU A 220 -0.93 3.24 -6.55
CA LEU A 220 -2.36 3.41 -6.83
C LEU A 220 -3.12 4.00 -5.65
N ALA A 221 -2.95 3.45 -4.44
CA ALA A 221 -3.65 4.00 -3.28
C ALA A 221 -3.13 5.41 -3.01
N GLY A 222 -1.81 5.54 -2.77
CA GLY A 222 -1.21 6.82 -2.40
C GLY A 222 -1.99 7.45 -1.25
N GLY A 223 -2.37 8.71 -1.41
CA GLY A 223 -3.17 9.40 -0.40
C GLY A 223 -2.35 9.76 0.83
N SER A 224 -2.95 10.54 1.71
CA SER A 224 -2.35 10.95 2.98
C SER A 224 -2.06 9.75 3.88
N ALA A 225 -2.81 8.65 3.76
CA ALA A 225 -2.58 7.39 4.46
C ALA A 225 -1.18 6.79 4.19
N VAL A 226 -0.64 7.01 2.99
CA VAL A 226 0.69 6.50 2.58
C VAL A 226 1.74 7.62 2.57
N ALA A 227 1.36 8.83 2.16
CA ALA A 227 2.28 9.98 2.11
C ALA A 227 2.76 10.43 3.51
N ASN A 228 2.07 10.04 4.59
CA ASN A 228 2.41 10.41 5.97
C ASN A 228 3.81 9.99 6.44
N TYR A 229 4.47 9.05 5.76
CA TYR A 229 5.84 8.63 6.09
C TYR A 229 6.93 9.51 5.47
N GLY A 230 6.59 10.35 4.48
CA GLY A 230 7.57 11.18 3.77
C GLY A 230 8.51 10.40 2.85
N TRP A 231 8.11 9.20 2.41
CA TRP A 231 8.82 8.40 1.42
C TRP A 231 8.54 8.89 0.00
N ALA A 232 8.97 10.12 -0.30
CA ALA A 232 8.66 10.78 -1.56
C ALA A 232 9.46 10.24 -2.76
N TYR A 233 8.94 10.50 -3.96
CA TYR A 233 9.54 10.06 -5.21
C TYR A 233 11.00 10.49 -5.35
N ARG A 234 11.89 9.49 -5.43
CA ARG A 234 13.36 9.64 -5.52
C ARG A 234 14.02 10.40 -4.35
N ALA A 235 13.32 10.57 -3.23
CA ALA A 235 13.88 11.24 -2.05
C ALA A 235 14.75 10.33 -1.18
N GLN A 236 14.40 9.04 -1.09
CA GLN A 236 15.16 8.04 -0.33
C GLN A 236 15.85 7.03 -1.24
N THR A 237 17.10 6.70 -0.90
CA THR A 237 17.89 5.73 -1.64
C THR A 237 17.42 4.31 -1.34
N ARG A 238 17.12 3.53 -2.39
CA ARG A 238 16.82 2.09 -2.28
C ARG A 238 18.11 1.31 -2.06
N ARG A 239 18.13 0.39 -1.09
CA ARG A 239 19.36 -0.30 -0.64
C ARG A 239 19.09 -1.77 -0.30
N LEU A 240 20.10 -2.61 -0.50
CA LEU A 240 20.15 -3.95 0.09
C LEU A 240 20.85 -3.85 1.44
N PHE A 241 20.23 -4.38 2.49
CA PHE A 241 20.87 -4.54 3.79
C PHE A 241 21.06 -6.02 4.08
N THR A 242 22.22 -6.36 4.66
CA THR A 242 22.56 -7.71 5.08
C THR A 242 23.10 -7.67 6.52
N PHE A 243 22.47 -8.47 7.38
CA PHE A 243 22.76 -8.59 8.81
C PHE A 243 23.37 -9.95 9.08
N ALA A 244 24.25 -10.00 10.07
CA ALA A 244 24.71 -11.24 10.68
C ALA A 244 25.02 -10.97 12.15
N LEU A 245 25.12 -12.04 12.95
CA LEU A 245 25.61 -11.91 14.33
C LEU A 245 27.01 -11.26 14.33
N ASP A 246 27.21 -10.38 15.30
CA ASP A 246 28.42 -9.59 15.51
C ASP A 246 28.82 -8.69 14.32
N GLY A 247 27.87 -8.36 13.43
CA GLY A 247 28.08 -7.40 12.36
C GLY A 247 28.44 -6.01 12.91
N LYS A 248 29.55 -5.44 12.41
CA LYS A 248 30.07 -4.12 12.83
C LYS A 248 30.05 -3.07 11.72
N ALA A 249 29.43 -3.38 10.59
CA ALA A 249 29.31 -2.44 9.48
C ALA A 249 28.58 -1.18 9.95
N THR A 250 29.12 -0.01 9.61
CA THR A 250 28.49 1.27 9.92
C THR A 250 27.26 1.45 9.03
N MET A 251 26.14 1.85 9.64
CA MET A 251 24.93 2.19 8.87
C MET A 251 25.21 3.41 7.98
N PRO A 252 24.75 3.41 6.71
CA PRO A 252 24.88 4.57 5.86
C PRO A 252 24.05 5.73 6.41
N MET A 253 24.38 6.95 5.97
CA MET A 253 23.51 8.09 6.23
C MET A 253 22.17 7.91 5.50
N PHE A 254 21.08 8.24 6.18
CA PHE A 254 19.74 8.20 5.62
C PHE A 254 19.27 9.59 5.25
N GLU A 255 18.69 9.68 4.06
CA GLU A 255 17.96 10.86 3.63
C GLU A 255 16.70 11.00 4.51
N PRO A 256 16.44 12.18 5.11
CA PRO A 256 15.29 12.35 5.98
C PRO A 256 13.97 12.21 5.20
N PRO A 257 12.85 11.93 5.87
CA PRO A 257 11.52 12.04 5.28
C PRO A 257 11.33 13.38 4.56
N PHE A 258 10.80 13.35 3.35
CA PHE A 258 10.50 14.53 2.56
C PHE A 258 8.99 14.61 2.30
N PHE A 259 8.38 15.71 2.72
CA PHE A 259 6.96 15.97 2.53
C PHE A 259 6.80 17.06 1.45
N PRO A 260 6.34 16.70 0.24
CA PRO A 260 6.07 17.66 -0.81
C PRO A 260 5.07 18.73 -0.32
N LYS A 261 5.40 20.00 -0.54
CA LYS A 261 4.53 21.11 -0.15
C LYS A 261 3.65 21.51 -1.34
N PRO A 262 2.32 21.44 -1.23
CA PRO A 262 1.44 21.93 -2.28
C PRO A 262 1.74 23.40 -2.63
N ILE A 263 1.81 23.70 -3.92
CA ILE A 263 1.96 25.07 -4.44
C ILE A 263 0.56 25.53 -4.80
N ALA A 264 0.08 26.63 -4.21
CA ALA A 264 -1.26 27.19 -4.44
C ALA A 264 -1.18 28.73 -4.61
N PRO A 265 -0.83 29.23 -5.83
CA PRO A 265 -0.81 30.66 -6.11
C PRO A 265 -2.23 31.22 -6.07
N ALA A 266 -2.39 32.44 -5.55
CA ALA A 266 -3.69 33.10 -5.43
C ALA A 266 -4.25 33.51 -6.80
N GLU A 267 -3.40 33.63 -7.81
CA GLU A 267 -3.74 34.07 -9.16
C GLU A 267 -4.53 33.00 -9.94
N PHE A 268 -4.29 31.71 -9.66
CA PHE A 268 -5.01 30.63 -10.32
C PHE A 268 -6.36 30.41 -9.65
N LYS A 269 -7.45 30.78 -10.33
CA LYS A 269 -8.81 30.51 -9.86
C LYS A 269 -9.28 29.15 -10.37
N VAL A 270 -9.59 28.25 -9.45
CA VAL A 270 -10.19 26.95 -9.76
C VAL A 270 -11.63 27.18 -10.24
N ASP A 271 -11.93 26.68 -11.43
CA ASP A 271 -13.30 26.55 -11.92
C ASP A 271 -13.89 25.22 -11.42
N GLU A 272 -14.75 25.31 -10.41
CA GLU A 272 -15.38 24.15 -9.78
C GLU A 272 -16.24 23.33 -10.75
N THR A 273 -16.74 23.94 -11.84
CA THR A 273 -17.52 23.21 -12.86
C THR A 273 -16.67 22.21 -13.64
N LYS A 274 -15.34 22.41 -13.68
CA LYS A 274 -14.37 21.57 -14.38
C LYS A 274 -13.78 20.46 -13.50
N VAL A 275 -13.84 20.62 -12.18
CA VAL A 275 -13.11 19.75 -11.23
C VAL A 275 -13.56 18.30 -11.29
N GLU A 276 -14.86 18.04 -11.40
CA GLU A 276 -15.38 16.65 -11.38
C GLU A 276 -15.03 15.89 -12.66
N GLN A 277 -15.11 16.53 -13.83
CA GLN A 277 -14.67 15.92 -15.08
C GLN A 277 -13.15 15.71 -15.10
N GLY A 278 -12.39 16.69 -14.57
CA GLY A 278 -10.95 16.56 -14.36
C GLY A 278 -10.58 15.43 -13.40
N ARG A 279 -11.36 15.23 -12.33
CA ARG A 279 -11.21 14.10 -11.40
C ARG A 279 -11.39 12.76 -12.12
N ALA A 280 -12.43 12.62 -12.93
CA ALA A 280 -12.68 11.38 -13.68
C ALA A 280 -11.53 11.06 -14.66
N LEU A 281 -11.01 12.07 -15.37
CA LEU A 281 -9.83 11.93 -16.23
C LEU A 281 -8.59 11.55 -15.42
N PHE A 282 -8.37 12.17 -14.27
CA PHE A 282 -7.23 11.87 -13.40
C PHE A 282 -7.29 10.43 -12.86
N VAL A 283 -8.46 9.99 -12.39
CA VAL A 283 -8.66 8.62 -11.88
C VAL A 283 -8.38 7.58 -12.96
N SER A 284 -8.77 7.86 -14.21
CA SER A 284 -8.60 6.88 -15.29
C SER A 284 -7.17 6.81 -15.84
N ASN A 285 -6.36 7.87 -15.67
CA ASN A 285 -5.08 8.00 -16.39
C ASN A 285 -3.86 8.29 -15.51
N CYS A 286 -4.05 8.94 -14.35
CA CYS A 286 -2.96 9.52 -13.57
C CYS A 286 -2.80 8.88 -12.17
N VAL A 287 -3.90 8.41 -11.58
CA VAL A 287 -3.96 7.96 -10.18
C VAL A 287 -3.01 6.80 -9.88
N TRP A 288 -2.72 5.93 -10.86
CA TRP A 288 -1.85 4.77 -10.68
C TRP A 288 -0.40 5.14 -10.31
N CYS A 289 0.02 6.35 -10.65
CA CYS A 289 1.36 6.86 -10.39
C CYS A 289 1.34 8.00 -9.36
N HIS A 290 0.36 8.89 -9.48
CA HIS A 290 0.28 10.13 -8.70
C HIS A 290 -0.60 10.05 -7.45
N GLY A 291 -1.22 8.89 -7.20
CA GLY A 291 -1.98 8.58 -5.99
C GLY A 291 -3.38 9.21 -5.93
N SER A 292 -4.23 8.67 -5.05
CA SER A 292 -5.61 9.13 -4.86
C SER A 292 -5.65 10.59 -4.45
N GLY A 293 -6.60 11.36 -5.00
CA GLY A 293 -6.71 12.81 -4.74
C GLY A 293 -5.48 13.62 -5.20
N ALA A 294 -4.67 13.09 -6.12
CA ALA A 294 -3.37 13.66 -6.52
C ALA A 294 -2.35 13.78 -5.36
N VAL A 295 -2.54 13.01 -4.29
CA VAL A 295 -1.61 12.89 -3.16
C VAL A 295 -0.72 11.67 -3.42
N SER A 296 0.54 11.91 -3.79
CA SER A 296 1.44 10.82 -4.15
C SER A 296 1.92 10.06 -2.92
N GLY A 297 1.87 8.72 -2.98
CA GLY A 297 2.51 7.85 -1.99
C GLY A 297 4.03 7.73 -2.15
N GLY A 298 4.61 8.26 -3.23
CA GLY A 298 6.05 8.19 -3.52
C GLY A 298 6.44 7.43 -4.79
N ALA A 299 5.47 6.87 -5.52
CA ALA A 299 5.74 6.15 -6.77
C ALA A 299 6.07 7.08 -7.94
N ALA A 300 5.46 8.26 -7.98
CA ALA A 300 5.74 9.36 -8.90
C ALA A 300 5.70 10.71 -8.15
N PRO A 301 6.10 11.84 -8.77
CA PRO A 301 6.02 13.14 -8.11
C PRO A 301 4.61 13.48 -7.61
N ASP A 302 4.49 14.19 -6.48
CA ASP A 302 3.22 14.77 -6.05
C ASP A 302 2.90 15.98 -6.95
N LEU A 303 1.81 15.89 -7.72
CA LEU A 303 1.47 16.92 -8.71
C LEU A 303 1.04 18.24 -8.05
N ARG A 304 0.58 18.19 -6.81
CA ARG A 304 0.17 19.39 -6.06
C ARG A 304 1.38 20.26 -5.72
N ALA A 305 2.55 19.64 -5.58
CA ALA A 305 3.82 20.31 -5.31
C ALA A 305 4.63 20.62 -6.59
N SER A 306 4.05 20.39 -7.78
CA SER A 306 4.71 20.62 -9.07
C SER A 306 4.37 22.01 -9.63
N PRO A 307 5.34 22.72 -10.24
CA PRO A 307 5.06 23.95 -10.99
C PRO A 307 4.44 23.67 -12.37
N ILE A 308 4.53 22.43 -12.90
CA ILE A 308 4.04 22.10 -14.25
C ILE A 308 2.55 22.40 -14.43
N PRO A 309 1.64 22.00 -13.51
CA PRO A 309 0.22 22.28 -13.65
C PRO A 309 -0.15 23.77 -13.44
N LEU A 310 0.80 24.66 -13.14
CA LEU A 310 0.52 26.11 -13.03
C LEU A 310 0.30 26.77 -14.39
N ASN A 311 0.78 26.16 -15.47
CA ASN A 311 0.70 26.70 -16.82
C ASN A 311 0.26 25.59 -17.78
N LEU A 312 -0.77 25.87 -18.59
CA LEU A 312 -1.39 24.86 -19.45
C LEU A 312 -0.43 24.35 -20.54
N ASP A 313 0.41 25.22 -21.11
CA ASP A 313 1.41 24.82 -22.12
C ASP A 313 2.47 23.88 -21.52
N SER A 314 2.88 24.13 -20.29
CA SER A 314 3.81 23.26 -19.55
C SER A 314 3.17 21.91 -19.26
N LEU A 315 1.89 21.89 -18.87
CA LEU A 315 1.13 20.66 -18.67
C LEU A 315 1.00 19.88 -19.99
N LYS A 316 0.68 20.55 -21.10
CA LYS A 316 0.59 19.99 -22.44
C LYS A 316 1.92 19.37 -22.91
N ALA A 317 3.02 20.09 -22.73
CA ALA A 317 4.35 19.60 -23.10
C ALA A 317 4.72 18.29 -22.37
N VAL A 318 4.26 18.12 -21.13
CA VAL A 318 4.54 16.93 -20.33
C VAL A 318 3.56 15.81 -20.61
N VAL A 319 2.26 16.09 -20.52
CA VAL A 319 1.19 15.09 -20.57
C VAL A 319 0.91 14.64 -22.01
N LYS A 320 0.89 15.56 -22.98
CA LYS A 320 0.51 15.25 -24.36
C LYS A 320 1.71 15.05 -25.28
N GLU A 321 2.76 15.87 -25.12
CA GLU A 321 3.93 15.84 -26.03
C GLU A 321 5.08 14.95 -25.50
N GLY A 322 4.94 14.42 -24.28
CA GLY A 322 5.83 13.40 -23.74
C GLY A 322 7.24 13.90 -23.41
N ARG A 323 7.39 15.18 -23.02
CA ARG A 323 8.68 15.76 -22.63
C ARG A 323 9.38 15.02 -21.48
N LEU A 324 8.63 14.28 -20.66
CA LEU A 324 9.15 13.48 -19.55
C LEU A 324 9.14 11.97 -19.80
N ARG A 325 8.89 11.51 -21.04
CA ARG A 325 8.97 10.08 -21.40
C ARG A 325 10.28 9.40 -21.00
N PRO A 326 11.48 10.00 -21.21
CA PRO A 326 12.74 9.39 -20.77
C PRO A 326 12.85 9.22 -19.24
N ARG A 327 11.97 9.85 -18.46
CA ARG A 327 11.90 9.73 -17.00
C ARG A 327 10.78 8.80 -16.52
N GLY A 328 10.08 8.13 -17.44
CA GLY A 328 9.02 7.17 -17.15
C GLY A 328 7.62 7.78 -17.01
N MET A 329 7.42 9.05 -17.38
CA MET A 329 6.08 9.65 -17.50
C MET A 329 5.54 9.37 -18.91
N PRO A 330 4.48 8.56 -19.08
CA PRO A 330 3.88 8.32 -20.39
C PRO A 330 3.27 9.60 -20.97
N ASP A 331 3.19 9.69 -22.29
CA ASP A 331 2.40 10.66 -23.01
C ASP A 331 0.98 10.15 -23.31
N PHE A 332 0.07 11.10 -23.44
CA PHE A 332 -1.35 10.93 -23.73
C PHE A 332 -1.68 11.82 -24.94
N PRO A 333 -1.17 11.48 -26.15
CA PRO A 333 -1.35 12.28 -27.36
C PRO A 333 -2.84 12.46 -27.74
N GLU A 334 -3.70 11.57 -27.26
CA GLU A 334 -5.15 11.59 -27.46
C GLU A 334 -5.88 12.67 -26.66
N PHE A 335 -5.24 13.26 -25.64
CA PHE A 335 -5.90 14.30 -24.84
C PHE A 335 -6.11 15.58 -25.65
N THR A 336 -7.34 16.10 -25.61
CA THR A 336 -7.66 17.43 -26.12
C THR A 336 -7.13 18.51 -25.17
N ASP A 337 -7.01 19.73 -25.67
CA ASP A 337 -6.56 20.86 -24.86
C ASP A 337 -7.60 21.18 -23.75
N ASP A 338 -8.90 20.99 -24.03
CA ASP A 338 -9.97 21.06 -23.03
C ASP A 338 -9.79 20.00 -21.93
N GLN A 339 -9.47 18.75 -22.28
CA GLN A 339 -9.21 17.69 -21.30
C GLN A 339 -8.00 17.99 -20.41
N LEU A 340 -6.95 18.62 -20.97
CA LEU A 340 -5.80 19.08 -20.21
C LEU A 340 -6.19 20.20 -19.24
N GLU A 341 -7.08 21.11 -19.64
CA GLU A 341 -7.61 22.16 -18.77
C GLU A 341 -8.44 21.57 -17.61
N LEU A 342 -9.31 20.59 -17.89
CA LEU A 342 -10.05 19.85 -16.86
C LEU A 342 -9.10 19.21 -15.83
N LEU A 343 -8.07 18.49 -16.29
CA LEU A 343 -7.04 17.90 -15.45
C LEU A 343 -6.30 18.96 -14.62
N GLN A 344 -5.97 20.09 -15.22
CA GLN A 344 -5.34 21.21 -14.54
C GLN A 344 -6.21 21.66 -13.37
N HIS A 345 -7.48 21.99 -13.61
CA HIS A 345 -8.39 22.47 -12.56
C HIS A 345 -8.55 21.47 -11.41
N PHE A 346 -8.62 20.16 -11.71
CA PHE A 346 -8.64 19.14 -10.67
C PHE A 346 -7.35 19.14 -9.82
N ILE A 347 -6.17 19.08 -10.45
CA ILE A 347 -4.88 19.07 -9.72
C ILE A 347 -4.72 20.33 -8.87
N ARG A 348 -5.10 21.49 -9.44
CA ARG A 348 -5.02 22.79 -8.75
C ARG A 348 -6.02 22.89 -7.59
N SER A 349 -7.22 22.32 -7.72
CA SER A 349 -8.19 22.15 -6.62
C SER A 349 -7.60 21.36 -5.45
N GLN A 350 -6.96 20.22 -5.73
CA GLN A 350 -6.32 19.39 -4.69
C GLN A 350 -5.12 20.10 -4.05
N ALA A 351 -4.36 20.87 -4.83
CA ALA A 351 -3.25 21.66 -4.30
C ALA A 351 -3.72 22.78 -3.35
N ALA A 352 -4.82 23.47 -3.69
CA ALA A 352 -5.41 24.49 -2.84
C ALA A 352 -5.93 23.90 -1.52
N LYS A 353 -6.65 22.77 -1.57
CA LYS A 353 -7.12 22.04 -0.38
C LYS A 353 -5.95 21.62 0.52
N GLY A 354 -4.93 20.99 -0.05
CA GLY A 354 -3.75 20.57 0.70
C GLY A 354 -2.96 21.72 1.32
N ALA A 355 -2.90 22.88 0.65
CA ALA A 355 -2.26 24.08 1.20
C ALA A 355 -3.05 24.66 2.39
N GLN A 356 -4.38 24.64 2.32
CA GLN A 356 -5.25 25.07 3.43
C GLN A 356 -5.10 24.16 4.65
N GLU A 357 -5.11 22.83 4.45
CA GLU A 357 -4.91 21.85 5.51
C GLU A 357 -3.55 22.00 6.20
N ALA A 358 -2.49 22.21 5.42
CA ALA A 358 -1.14 22.44 5.97
C ALA A 358 -1.05 23.72 6.83
N ASN A 359 -1.86 24.73 6.51
CA ASN A 359 -1.94 25.97 7.28
C ASN A 359 -2.84 25.85 8.53
N ALA A 360 -3.79 24.91 8.52
CA ALA A 360 -4.73 24.67 9.62
C ALA A 360 -4.18 23.76 10.74
N GLN A 361 -3.08 23.04 10.48
CA GLN A 361 -2.53 22.06 11.42
C GLN A 361 -1.72 22.76 12.55
N PRO A 362 -2.09 22.64 13.85
CA PRO A 362 -1.37 23.30 14.94
C PRO A 362 0.07 22.79 15.09
N ALA A 363 0.96 23.66 15.57
CA ALA A 363 2.42 23.48 15.60
C ALA A 363 2.95 22.31 16.47
N THR A 364 2.08 21.47 17.05
CA THR A 364 2.44 20.42 18.03
C THR A 364 3.06 19.16 17.42
N ASP A 365 2.90 18.91 16.12
CA ASP A 365 3.51 17.73 15.45
C ASP A 365 5.01 17.91 15.13
N LYS A 366 5.58 19.11 15.35
CA LYS A 366 7.01 19.37 15.15
C LYS A 366 7.92 18.79 16.25
N ALA A 367 7.35 18.21 17.32
CA ALA A 367 8.10 17.71 18.47
C ALA A 367 8.43 16.20 18.45
N GLY A 368 7.91 15.43 17.49
CA GLY A 368 8.13 13.96 17.41
C GLY A 368 9.51 13.53 16.87
N ALA A 369 10.31 14.46 16.35
CA ALA A 369 11.62 14.19 15.74
C ALA A 369 12.82 14.51 16.65
N LYS A 370 12.66 14.47 17.98
CA LYS A 370 13.81 14.42 18.90
C LYS A 370 14.14 12.97 19.24
N SER A 371 15.10 12.45 18.49
CA SER A 371 15.98 11.33 18.83
C SER A 371 16.11 11.11 20.34
N THR A 372 15.63 9.98 20.84
CA THR A 372 16.08 9.39 22.10
C THR A 372 17.13 8.32 21.79
N SER A 373 18.24 8.72 21.17
CA SER A 373 19.49 7.95 21.27
C SER A 373 20.09 8.12 22.67
N LYS A 374 19.58 7.35 23.65
CA LYS A 374 20.34 7.05 24.86
C LYS A 374 20.67 5.56 24.86
N VAL A 375 21.81 5.25 24.26
CA VAL A 375 22.52 3.98 24.47
C VAL A 375 22.90 3.93 25.95
N LYS A 376 22.19 3.13 26.75
CA LYS A 376 22.71 2.67 28.03
C LYS A 376 23.77 1.61 27.73
N LYS A 377 25.05 1.98 27.86
CA LYS A 377 26.12 1.00 28.11
C LYS A 377 25.95 0.53 29.56
N SER A 378 25.67 -0.75 29.77
CA SER A 378 25.97 -1.41 31.05
C SER A 378 27.31 -2.11 30.92
N SER A 379 28.25 -1.67 31.75
CA SER A 379 29.42 -2.40 32.22
C SER A 379 29.05 -3.75 32.82
#